data_AF-A0A399ZIA0-F1
#
_entry.id   AF-A0A399ZIA0-F1
#
_cell.length_a   1.000
_cell.length_b   1.000
_cell.length_c   1.000
_cell.angle_alpha   90.00
_cell.angle_beta   90.00
_cell.angle_gamma   90.00
#
_symmetry.space_group_name_H-M   'P 1'
#
loop_
_entity.id
_entity.type
_entity.pdbx_description
1 polymer ?
#
loop_
_entity_poly.entity_id
_entity_poly.type
_entity_poly.pdbx_seq_one_letter_code
_entity_poly.pdbx_strand_id
1 'polypeptide(L)'
;MPYKYVEAEPVRTITKDGRRKKQEEILDELTRVPRDVIGWGYVDATNENASFLTQSGRVNYFIYRDPRDMLVSQVFFATDMHEEHGMHDFYNSLPDFSERLKVAITGIDRDELKMVSVKQRYEGVFAWLATPGVFCIRFEDLINQRAATLDAMLNEVEKTGYTIPTSRAKALSVLAEAIQPRKSHTFRSGKTGGWREFFTAEHKSLFKEVGGDLVVRLGYERDNDW
;
A
#
# COMPACT_ATOMS: atom_id res chain seq x y z
N MET A 1 13.05 -3.49 -16.99
CA MET A 1 13.10 -2.95 -15.61
C MET A 1 13.55 -1.50 -15.68
N PRO A 2 12.68 -0.51 -15.40
CA PRO A 2 12.99 0.89 -15.70
C PRO A 2 13.97 1.57 -14.74
N TYR A 3 14.34 0.95 -13.61
CA TYR A 3 15.27 1.53 -12.63
C TYR A 3 16.39 0.55 -12.31
N LYS A 4 17.65 0.99 -12.49
CA LYS A 4 18.86 0.16 -12.33
C LYS A 4 19.09 -0.35 -10.89
N TYR A 5 18.47 0.29 -9.90
CA TYR A 5 18.69 0.06 -8.47
C TYR A 5 17.40 -0.25 -7.71
N VAL A 6 16.46 -0.94 -8.35
CA VAL A 6 15.19 -1.36 -7.72
C VAL A 6 15.06 -2.87 -7.91
N GLU A 7 14.71 -3.58 -6.85
CA GLU A 7 14.43 -5.01 -6.92
C GLU A 7 13.26 -5.32 -7.86
N ALA A 8 13.39 -6.42 -8.62
CA ALA A 8 12.40 -6.77 -9.64
C ALA A 8 11.11 -7.26 -9.01
N GLU A 9 11.25 -8.21 -8.09
CA GLU A 9 10.15 -8.86 -7.45
C GLU A 9 10.00 -8.34 -6.02
N PRO A 10 8.76 -8.14 -5.56
CA PRO A 10 8.51 -7.75 -4.19
C PRO A 10 8.74 -8.93 -3.24
N VAL A 11 9.21 -8.63 -2.03
CA VAL A 11 9.09 -9.56 -0.91
C VAL A 11 7.62 -9.58 -0.46
N ARG A 12 7.05 -10.76 -0.24
CA ARG A 12 5.62 -10.91 0.10
C ARG A 12 5.40 -11.86 1.26
N THR A 13 4.51 -11.50 2.17
CA THR A 13 4.01 -12.41 3.21
C THR A 13 3.05 -13.47 2.64
N ILE A 14 2.27 -13.11 1.62
CA ILE A 14 1.39 -14.02 0.89
C ILE A 14 1.96 -14.24 -0.52
N THR A 15 2.11 -15.49 -0.94
CA THR A 15 2.57 -15.84 -2.28
C THR A 15 1.56 -15.41 -3.36
N LYS A 16 1.97 -15.44 -4.64
CA LYS A 16 1.06 -15.09 -5.75
C LYS A 16 -0.16 -16.03 -5.82
N ASP A 17 -0.01 -17.27 -5.40
CA ASP A 17 -1.05 -18.31 -5.28
C ASP A 17 -1.87 -18.25 -3.97
N GLY A 18 -1.62 -17.27 -3.09
CA GLY A 18 -2.43 -17.07 -1.88
C GLY A 18 -1.97 -17.84 -0.63
N ARG A 19 -0.88 -18.60 -0.69
CA ARG A 19 -0.28 -19.25 0.48
C ARG A 19 0.42 -18.24 1.38
N ARG A 20 0.17 -18.29 2.69
CA ARG A 20 0.96 -17.53 3.68
C ARG A 20 2.33 -18.18 3.86
N LYS A 21 3.40 -17.42 3.63
CA LYS A 21 4.78 -17.88 3.85
C LYS A 21 5.07 -18.03 5.35
N LYS A 22 5.95 -18.97 5.68
CA LYS A 22 6.56 -19.04 7.02
C LYS A 22 7.44 -17.82 7.24
N GLN A 23 7.58 -17.42 8.50
CA GLN A 23 8.40 -16.25 8.88
C GLN A 23 9.86 -16.40 8.40
N GLU A 24 10.42 -17.60 8.44
CA GLU A 24 11.77 -17.91 7.95
C GLU A 24 11.94 -17.66 6.44
N GLU A 25 10.94 -18.05 5.63
CA GLU A 25 10.94 -17.80 4.17
C GLU A 25 10.98 -16.28 3.89
N ILE A 26 10.21 -15.50 4.65
CA ILE A 26 10.14 -14.04 4.48
C ILE A 26 11.48 -13.40 4.86
N LEU A 27 12.08 -13.81 5.98
CA LEU A 27 13.35 -13.26 6.44
C LEU A 27 14.52 -13.64 5.49
N ASP A 28 14.52 -14.86 4.96
CA ASP A 28 15.48 -15.30 3.95
C ASP A 28 15.38 -14.46 2.66
N GLU A 29 14.17 -14.10 2.22
CA GLU A 29 13.99 -13.15 1.12
C GLU A 29 14.45 -11.73 1.45
N LEU A 30 14.09 -11.21 2.63
CA LEU A 30 14.51 -9.88 3.08
C LEU A 30 16.04 -9.74 3.18
N THR A 31 16.73 -10.79 3.62
CA THR A 31 18.19 -10.80 3.76
C THR A 31 18.92 -10.90 2.42
N ARG A 32 18.28 -11.50 1.41
CA ARG A 32 18.81 -11.58 0.04
C ARG A 32 18.71 -10.28 -0.75
N VAL A 33 17.86 -9.33 -0.33
CA VAL A 33 17.80 -8.00 -0.95
C VAL A 33 19.17 -7.32 -0.80
N PRO A 34 19.88 -7.00 -1.90
CA PRO A 34 21.15 -6.30 -1.87
C PRO A 34 21.08 -4.98 -1.09
N ARG A 35 22.19 -4.60 -0.45
CA ARG A 35 22.20 -3.42 0.43
C ARG A 35 22.13 -2.08 -0.31
N ASP A 36 22.45 -2.07 -1.59
CA ASP A 36 22.58 -0.90 -2.45
C ASP A 36 21.41 -0.72 -3.43
N VAL A 37 20.34 -1.51 -3.27
CA VAL A 37 19.13 -1.42 -4.08
C VAL A 37 17.91 -1.06 -3.22
N ILE A 38 16.90 -0.51 -3.89
CA ILE A 38 15.59 -0.24 -3.30
C ILE A 38 14.78 -1.55 -3.35
N GLY A 39 14.66 -2.20 -2.19
CA GLY A 39 13.71 -3.28 -1.97
C GLY A 39 12.28 -2.74 -1.81
N TRP A 40 11.29 -3.54 -2.21
CA TRP A 40 9.88 -3.23 -2.00
C TRP A 40 9.09 -4.51 -1.70
N GLY A 41 7.92 -4.38 -1.09
CA GLY A 41 7.18 -5.56 -0.68
C GLY A 41 5.85 -5.30 0.01
N TYR A 42 5.13 -6.39 0.23
CA TYR A 42 3.90 -6.47 1.00
C TYR A 42 4.16 -7.40 2.18
N VAL A 43 4.79 -6.83 3.20
CA VAL A 43 5.36 -7.57 4.33
C VAL A 43 4.66 -7.17 5.61
N ASP A 44 4.16 -8.16 6.36
CA ASP A 44 3.58 -7.97 7.68
C ASP A 44 4.64 -7.47 8.67
N ALA A 45 4.21 -6.61 9.60
CA ALA A 45 4.99 -5.98 10.65
C ALA A 45 5.26 -6.93 11.82
N THR A 46 5.74 -8.15 11.54
CA THR A 46 6.15 -9.09 12.59
C THR A 46 7.41 -8.56 13.30
N ASN A 47 7.64 -9.02 14.53
CA ASN A 47 8.81 -8.59 15.30
C ASN A 47 10.12 -8.90 14.56
N GLU A 48 10.18 -10.04 13.88
CA GLU A 48 11.34 -10.49 13.10
C GLU A 48 11.58 -9.59 11.88
N ASN A 49 10.51 -9.28 11.12
CA ASN A 49 10.60 -8.40 9.96
C ASN A 49 10.98 -6.97 10.37
N ALA A 50 10.33 -6.44 11.41
CA ALA A 50 10.63 -5.13 11.95
C ALA A 50 12.09 -5.06 12.43
N SER A 51 12.52 -6.01 13.26
CA SER A 51 13.89 -6.09 13.79
C SER A 51 14.95 -6.08 12.69
N PHE A 52 14.72 -6.82 11.59
CA PHE A 52 15.65 -6.84 10.46
C PHE A 52 15.61 -5.54 9.64
N LEU A 53 14.42 -5.07 9.28
CA LEU A 53 14.26 -3.92 8.40
C LEU A 53 14.74 -2.64 9.05
N THR A 54 14.56 -2.47 10.35
CA THR A 54 14.92 -1.25 11.08
C THR A 54 16.36 -1.26 11.61
N GLN A 55 17.22 -2.15 11.11
CA GLN A 55 18.64 -2.14 11.43
C GLN A 55 19.33 -0.87 10.93
N SER A 56 20.45 -0.50 11.56
CA SER A 56 21.28 0.64 11.15
C SER A 56 21.70 0.53 9.69
N GLY A 57 21.72 1.66 8.98
CA GLY A 57 22.08 1.73 7.56
C GLY A 57 20.94 1.39 6.60
N ARG A 58 19.70 1.28 7.10
CA ARG A 58 18.49 1.15 6.28
C ARG A 58 17.57 2.35 6.50
N VAL A 59 16.83 2.69 5.46
CA VAL A 59 15.68 3.61 5.53
C VAL A 59 14.46 2.86 5.04
N ASN A 60 13.37 2.89 5.80
CA ASN A 60 12.15 2.17 5.47
C ASN A 60 10.98 3.13 5.35
N TYR A 61 10.22 2.97 4.28
CA TYR A 61 9.01 3.73 4.03
C TYR A 61 7.81 2.80 4.09
N PHE A 62 6.86 3.08 4.97
CA PHE A 62 5.56 2.42 4.96
C PHE A 62 4.54 3.35 4.30
N ILE A 63 4.21 3.06 3.04
CA ILE A 63 3.25 3.84 2.28
C ILE A 63 1.87 3.19 2.42
N TYR A 64 0.90 3.95 2.92
CA TYR A 64 -0.48 3.52 3.04
C TYR A 64 -1.43 4.54 2.39
N ARG A 65 -2.64 4.09 2.07
CA ARG A 65 -3.66 4.89 1.37
C ARG A 65 -4.97 4.81 2.14
N ASP A 66 -5.86 5.79 1.96
CA ASP A 66 -7.23 5.72 2.47
C ASP A 66 -7.84 4.39 2.03
N PRO A 67 -8.22 3.49 2.96
CA PRO A 67 -8.77 2.19 2.62
C PRO A 67 -9.99 2.30 1.70
N ARG A 68 -10.77 3.38 1.82
CA ARG A 68 -11.98 3.61 1.01
C ARG A 68 -11.61 3.87 -0.45
N ASP A 69 -10.60 4.70 -0.71
CA ASP A 69 -10.06 4.92 -2.06
C ASP A 69 -9.36 3.68 -2.60
N MET A 70 -8.66 2.94 -1.74
CA MET A 70 -8.00 1.69 -2.11
C MET A 70 -9.01 0.65 -2.60
N LEU A 71 -10.13 0.45 -1.89
CA LEU A 71 -11.17 -0.50 -2.28
C LEU A 71 -11.82 -0.13 -3.62
N VAL A 72 -12.16 1.14 -3.82
CA VAL A 72 -12.67 1.62 -5.11
C VAL A 72 -11.66 1.36 -6.21
N SER A 73 -10.39 1.73 -5.99
CA SER A 73 -9.32 1.49 -6.96
C SER A 73 -9.15 0.01 -7.29
N GLN A 74 -9.28 -0.88 -6.30
CA GLN A 74 -9.17 -2.33 -6.50
C GLN A 74 -10.31 -2.86 -7.36
N VAL A 75 -11.57 -2.46 -7.10
CA VAL A 75 -12.71 -2.93 -7.90
C VAL A 75 -12.50 -2.55 -9.36
N PHE A 76 -12.19 -1.28 -9.65
CA PHE A 76 -11.92 -0.83 -11.02
C PHE A 76 -10.70 -1.52 -11.65
N PHE A 77 -9.63 -1.75 -10.87
CA PHE A 77 -8.46 -2.45 -11.40
C PHE A 77 -8.80 -3.89 -11.81
N ALA A 78 -9.53 -4.61 -10.95
CA ALA A 78 -9.91 -5.99 -11.20
C ALA A 78 -10.97 -6.12 -12.30
N THR A 79 -11.86 -5.15 -12.51
CA THR A 79 -12.90 -5.23 -13.56
C THR A 79 -12.51 -4.63 -14.89
N ASP A 80 -11.81 -3.48 -14.90
CA ASP A 80 -11.69 -2.65 -16.11
C ASP A 80 -10.26 -2.56 -16.64
N MET A 81 -9.25 -2.95 -15.84
CA MET A 81 -7.84 -2.73 -16.17
C MET A 81 -7.01 -4.00 -16.26
N HIS A 82 -7.43 -5.08 -15.59
CA HIS A 82 -6.64 -6.30 -15.47
C HIS A 82 -7.53 -7.55 -15.51
N GLU A 83 -7.83 -8.00 -16.72
CA GLU A 83 -8.70 -9.17 -16.97
C GLU A 83 -8.16 -10.45 -16.33
N GLU A 84 -6.83 -10.60 -16.20
CA GLU A 84 -6.20 -11.74 -15.53
C GLU A 84 -6.24 -11.65 -13.99
N HIS A 85 -6.95 -10.66 -13.41
CA HIS A 85 -7.06 -10.56 -11.96
C HIS A 85 -7.93 -11.70 -11.44
N GLY A 86 -7.51 -12.41 -10.39
CA GLY A 86 -8.26 -13.56 -9.85
C GLY A 86 -9.67 -13.27 -9.30
N MET A 87 -10.14 -12.02 -9.39
CA MET A 87 -11.51 -11.60 -9.02
C MET A 87 -12.28 -11.04 -10.22
N HIS A 88 -11.68 -11.00 -11.42
CA HIS A 88 -12.25 -10.34 -12.59
C HIS A 88 -13.61 -10.92 -12.96
N ASP A 89 -13.65 -12.23 -13.24
CA ASP A 89 -14.88 -12.94 -13.63
C ASP A 89 -15.94 -12.83 -12.54
N PHE A 90 -15.54 -13.02 -11.28
CA PHE A 90 -16.46 -12.95 -10.15
C PHE A 90 -17.06 -11.54 -10.01
N TYR A 91 -16.24 -10.49 -10.01
CA TYR A 91 -16.76 -9.13 -9.92
C TYR A 91 -17.64 -8.77 -11.12
N ASN A 92 -17.29 -9.22 -12.33
CA ASN A 92 -18.12 -8.97 -13.51
C ASN A 92 -19.42 -9.80 -13.53
N SER A 93 -19.51 -10.89 -12.77
CA SER A 93 -20.77 -11.61 -12.53
C SER A 93 -21.73 -10.89 -11.58
N LEU A 94 -21.24 -9.96 -10.76
CA LEU A 94 -22.06 -9.16 -9.86
C LEU A 94 -22.80 -8.04 -10.63
N PRO A 95 -24.03 -7.69 -10.21
CA PRO A 95 -24.93 -6.86 -11.02
C PRO A 95 -24.42 -5.44 -11.25
N ASP A 96 -23.67 -4.87 -10.31
CA ASP A 96 -23.18 -3.49 -10.40
C ASP A 96 -21.93 -3.24 -9.55
N PHE A 97 -21.43 -2.01 -9.60
CA PHE A 97 -20.29 -1.56 -8.79
C PHE A 97 -20.57 -1.62 -7.28
N SER A 98 -21.82 -1.42 -6.87
CA SER A 98 -22.25 -1.40 -5.47
C SER A 98 -21.98 -2.76 -4.84
N GLU A 99 -22.45 -3.84 -5.48
CA GLU A 99 -22.23 -5.20 -4.98
C GLU A 99 -20.75 -5.62 -5.02
N ARG A 100 -20.00 -5.19 -6.03
CA ARG A 100 -18.54 -5.41 -6.08
C ARG A 100 -17.82 -4.73 -4.92
N LEU A 101 -18.21 -3.51 -4.57
CA LEU A 101 -17.64 -2.77 -3.45
C LEU A 101 -17.99 -3.43 -2.11
N LYS A 102 -19.20 -3.95 -1.93
CA LYS A 102 -19.57 -4.73 -0.73
C LYS A 102 -18.64 -5.93 -0.54
N VAL A 103 -18.39 -6.70 -1.60
CA VAL A 103 -17.44 -7.82 -1.54
C VAL A 103 -16.01 -7.34 -1.26
N ALA A 104 -15.58 -6.23 -1.85
CA ALA A 104 -14.26 -5.68 -1.57
C ALA A 104 -14.10 -5.28 -0.09
N ILE A 105 -15.16 -4.78 0.55
CA ILE A 105 -15.20 -4.45 1.99
C ILE A 105 -15.17 -5.72 2.84
N THR A 106 -16.09 -6.66 2.61
CA THR A 106 -16.29 -7.84 3.47
C THR A 106 -15.23 -8.92 3.24
N GLY A 107 -14.60 -8.94 2.07
CA GLY A 107 -13.88 -10.10 1.59
C GLY A 107 -14.83 -11.18 1.03
N ILE A 108 -14.23 -12.26 0.55
CA ILE A 108 -14.90 -13.47 0.11
C ILE A 108 -14.09 -14.69 0.53
N ASP A 109 -14.77 -15.75 0.95
CA ASP A 109 -14.20 -17.08 1.13
C ASP A 109 -15.22 -18.08 0.58
N ARG A 110 -15.11 -18.37 -0.72
CA ARG A 110 -16.01 -19.30 -1.44
C ARG A 110 -15.23 -20.04 -2.51
N ASP A 111 -15.33 -21.37 -2.50
CA ASP A 111 -14.63 -22.25 -3.43
C ASP A 111 -13.12 -21.94 -3.47
N GLU A 112 -12.60 -21.56 -4.64
CA GLU A 112 -11.20 -21.17 -4.85
C GLU A 112 -10.95 -19.67 -4.66
N LEU A 113 -12.01 -18.86 -4.50
CA LEU A 113 -11.93 -17.42 -4.33
C LEU A 113 -11.76 -17.05 -2.87
N LYS A 114 -10.56 -16.56 -2.54
CA LYS A 114 -10.21 -16.10 -1.20
C LYS A 114 -9.67 -14.68 -1.24
N MET A 115 -10.36 -13.79 -0.54
CA MET A 115 -9.95 -12.42 -0.32
C MET A 115 -10.38 -12.02 1.07
N VAL A 116 -9.43 -11.62 1.89
CA VAL A 116 -9.71 -11.17 3.26
C VAL A 116 -10.46 -9.82 3.27
N SER A 117 -11.21 -9.58 4.34
CA SER A 117 -11.92 -8.32 4.57
C SER A 117 -10.97 -7.12 4.62
N VAL A 118 -11.52 -5.91 4.45
CA VAL A 118 -10.73 -4.68 4.53
C VAL A 118 -9.96 -4.57 5.86
N LYS A 119 -10.56 -4.97 6.99
CA LYS A 119 -9.88 -4.94 8.30
C LYS A 119 -8.66 -5.86 8.32
N GLN A 120 -8.84 -7.11 7.89
CA GLN A 120 -7.79 -8.13 7.89
C GLN A 120 -6.61 -7.78 6.98
N ARG A 121 -6.82 -7.00 5.90
CA ARG A 121 -5.70 -6.50 5.07
C ARG A 121 -4.75 -5.60 5.82
N TYR A 122 -5.27 -4.87 6.81
CA TYR A 122 -4.49 -3.94 7.61
C TYR A 122 -3.96 -4.58 8.88
N GLU A 123 -4.55 -5.66 9.40
CA GLU A 123 -4.10 -6.34 10.63
C GLU A 123 -2.60 -6.68 10.62
N GLY A 124 -2.11 -7.23 9.50
CA GLY A 124 -0.69 -7.63 9.37
C GLY A 124 0.28 -6.46 9.23
N VAL A 125 -0.17 -5.31 8.72
CA VAL A 125 0.71 -4.16 8.41
C VAL A 125 0.51 -2.99 9.38
N PHE A 126 -0.51 -3.04 10.25
CA PHE A 126 -0.88 -1.91 11.11
C PHE A 126 0.24 -1.51 12.05
N ALA A 127 1.00 -2.49 12.55
CA ALA A 127 2.06 -2.24 13.50
C ALA A 127 3.19 -1.37 12.90
N TRP A 128 3.33 -1.31 11.56
CA TRP A 128 4.29 -0.40 10.93
C TRP A 128 4.09 1.07 11.33
N LEU A 129 2.85 1.49 11.61
CA LEU A 129 2.54 2.86 12.04
C LEU A 129 3.18 3.23 13.38
N ALA A 130 3.47 2.24 14.21
CA ALA A 130 4.06 2.41 15.54
C ALA A 130 5.52 1.92 15.59
N THR A 131 6.07 1.39 14.50
CA THR A 131 7.42 0.82 14.48
C THR A 131 8.48 1.93 14.38
N PRO A 132 9.39 2.06 15.38
CA PRO A 132 10.50 3.00 15.29
C PRO A 132 11.42 2.68 14.10
N GLY A 133 11.92 3.72 13.42
CA GLY A 133 12.77 3.54 12.23
C GLY A 133 12.01 3.27 10.93
N VAL A 134 10.68 3.38 10.96
CA VAL A 134 9.82 3.34 9.76
C VAL A 134 9.17 4.70 9.56
N PHE A 135 9.40 5.31 8.40
CA PHE A 135 8.75 6.56 8.03
C PHE A 135 7.44 6.26 7.30
N CYS A 136 6.33 6.60 7.94
CA CYS A 136 4.99 6.33 7.43
C CYS A 136 4.51 7.46 6.54
N ILE A 137 4.06 7.12 5.32
CA ILE A 137 3.66 8.08 4.30
C ILE A 137 2.24 7.78 3.86
N ARG A 138 1.36 8.78 3.91
CA ARG A 138 0.07 8.69 3.21
C ARG A 138 0.28 8.90 1.73
N PHE A 139 -0.29 8.04 0.90
CA PHE A 139 -0.30 8.18 -0.55
C PHE A 139 -0.82 9.57 -0.97
N GLU A 140 -1.80 10.07 -0.24
CA GLU A 140 -2.43 11.37 -0.43
C GLU A 140 -1.43 12.52 -0.27
N ASP A 141 -0.42 12.39 0.60
CA ASP A 141 0.61 13.42 0.79
C ASP A 141 1.56 13.47 -0.43
N LEU A 142 1.86 12.33 -1.06
CA LEU A 142 2.63 12.28 -2.32
C LEU A 142 1.90 12.96 -3.50
N ILE A 143 0.58 13.17 -3.37
CA ILE A 143 -0.23 13.88 -4.36
C ILE A 143 -0.39 15.35 -3.96
N ASN A 144 -0.88 15.60 -2.75
CA ASN A 144 -1.35 16.92 -2.31
C ASN A 144 -0.23 17.77 -1.68
N GLN A 145 0.81 17.14 -1.13
CA GLN A 145 1.92 17.78 -0.41
C GLN A 145 3.28 17.35 -0.97
N ARG A 146 3.33 17.00 -2.25
CA ARG A 146 4.44 16.27 -2.90
C ARG A 146 5.82 16.80 -2.55
N ALA A 147 6.08 18.09 -2.70
CA ALA A 147 7.40 18.66 -2.46
C ALA A 147 7.85 18.46 -1.00
N ALA A 148 6.96 18.72 -0.04
CA ALA A 148 7.24 18.54 1.38
C ALA A 148 7.43 17.05 1.74
N THR A 149 6.61 16.16 1.17
CA THR A 149 6.75 14.71 1.40
C THR A 149 8.07 14.17 0.85
N LEU A 150 8.46 14.58 -0.36
CA LEU A 150 9.73 14.19 -0.95
C LEU A 150 10.93 14.73 -0.16
N ASP A 151 10.84 15.97 0.34
CA ASP A 151 11.88 16.54 1.20
C ASP A 151 12.03 15.75 2.50
N ALA A 152 10.91 15.41 3.14
CA ALA A 152 10.90 14.59 4.35
C ALA A 152 11.50 13.20 4.10
N MET A 153 11.20 12.55 2.97
CA MET A 153 11.84 11.29 2.58
C MET A 153 13.36 11.45 2.49
N LEU A 154 13.86 12.49 1.81
CA LEU A 154 15.31 12.73 1.73
C LEU A 154 15.95 12.93 3.12
N ASN A 155 15.26 13.58 4.05
CA ASN A 155 15.73 13.71 5.44
C ASN A 155 15.86 12.35 6.13
N GLU A 156 14.93 11.42 5.92
CA GLU A 156 15.04 10.06 6.46
C GLU A 156 16.22 9.29 5.87
N VAL A 157 16.53 9.49 4.58
CA VAL A 157 17.74 8.91 3.97
C VAL A 157 18.99 9.46 4.67
N GLU A 158 19.08 10.76 4.90
CA GLU A 158 20.27 11.37 5.52
C GLU A 158 20.45 11.00 6.99
N LYS A 159 19.38 10.68 7.73
CA LYS A 159 19.47 10.12 9.09
C LYS A 159 20.23 8.81 9.16
N THR A 160 20.35 8.08 8.04
CA THR A 160 21.18 6.86 7.98
C THR A 160 22.69 7.16 7.95
N GLY A 161 23.08 8.43 7.86
CA GLY A 161 24.46 8.87 7.61
C GLY A 161 24.82 8.97 6.13
N TYR A 162 23.91 8.60 5.22
CA TYR A 162 24.13 8.75 3.79
C TYR A 162 24.10 10.23 3.38
N THR A 163 25.13 10.68 2.67
CA THR A 163 25.17 12.03 2.09
C THR A 163 24.70 11.98 0.65
N ILE A 164 23.57 12.64 0.36
CA ILE A 164 23.05 12.75 -1.00
C ILE A 164 24.03 13.58 -1.85
N PRO A 165 24.55 13.04 -2.98
CA PRO A 165 25.65 13.66 -3.73
C PRO A 165 25.20 14.80 -4.66
N THR A 166 24.08 15.47 -4.34
CA THR A 166 23.55 16.60 -5.12
C THR A 166 22.86 17.59 -4.19
N SER A 167 22.59 18.81 -4.69
CA SER A 167 21.89 19.80 -3.89
C SER A 167 20.45 19.36 -3.62
N ARG A 168 19.88 19.79 -2.49
CA ARG A 168 18.50 19.46 -2.11
C ARG A 168 17.50 19.79 -3.21
N ALA A 169 17.62 21.00 -3.79
CA ALA A 169 16.78 21.45 -4.89
C ALA A 169 16.87 20.53 -6.11
N LYS A 170 18.08 20.07 -6.47
CA LYS A 170 18.26 19.16 -7.61
C LYS A 170 17.68 17.77 -7.32
N ALA A 171 17.89 17.24 -6.12
CA ALA A 171 17.31 15.95 -5.70
C ALA A 171 15.78 15.99 -5.78
N LEU A 172 15.15 17.04 -5.26
CA LEU A 172 13.70 17.22 -5.31
C LEU A 172 13.17 17.31 -6.76
N SER A 173 13.86 18.05 -7.65
CA SER A 173 13.51 18.12 -9.07
C SER A 173 13.55 16.73 -9.72
N VAL A 174 14.64 15.98 -9.50
CA VAL A 174 14.80 14.63 -10.05
C VAL A 174 13.71 13.68 -9.56
N LEU A 175 13.40 13.69 -8.25
CA LEU A 175 12.34 12.87 -7.68
C LEU A 175 10.97 13.24 -8.24
N ALA A 176 10.67 14.53 -8.37
CA ALA A 176 9.40 15.00 -8.92
C ALA A 176 9.22 14.59 -10.40
N GLU A 177 10.28 14.68 -11.20
CA GLU A 177 10.29 14.27 -12.62
C GLU A 177 10.16 12.75 -12.80
N ALA A 178 10.68 11.97 -11.85
CA ALA A 178 10.60 10.51 -11.86
C ALA A 178 9.19 9.99 -11.54
N ILE A 179 8.34 10.78 -10.91
CA ILE A 179 6.93 10.42 -10.65
C ILE A 179 6.14 10.54 -11.96
N GLN A 180 5.95 9.40 -12.64
CA GLN A 180 5.28 9.32 -13.94
C GLN A 180 4.09 8.35 -13.90
N PRO A 181 2.99 8.68 -13.19
CA PRO A 181 1.89 7.74 -12.94
C PRO A 181 1.27 7.17 -14.22
N ARG A 182 1.18 7.97 -15.30
CA ARG A 182 0.63 7.55 -16.59
C ARG A 182 1.39 6.40 -17.27
N LYS A 183 2.63 6.11 -16.83
CA LYS A 183 3.40 4.95 -17.30
C LYS A 183 3.11 3.68 -16.51
N SER A 184 2.34 3.75 -15.42
CA SER A 184 1.95 2.58 -14.63
C SER A 184 0.72 1.91 -15.23
N HIS A 185 0.79 0.58 -15.40
CA HIS A 185 -0.35 -0.25 -15.80
C HIS A 185 -1.53 -0.18 -14.81
N THR A 186 -1.28 0.22 -13.56
CA THR A 186 -2.30 0.33 -12.50
C THR A 186 -2.87 1.74 -12.35
N PHE A 187 -2.43 2.71 -13.16
CA PHE A 187 -2.86 4.11 -13.00
C PHE A 187 -4.25 4.37 -13.57
N ARG A 188 -5.18 4.78 -12.70
CA ARG A 188 -6.56 5.15 -13.08
C ARG A 188 -6.81 6.65 -13.11
N SER A 189 -6.84 7.33 -11.96
CA SER A 189 -7.29 8.73 -11.89
C SER A 189 -6.33 9.69 -11.17
N GLY A 190 -5.33 9.20 -10.44
CA GLY A 190 -4.37 10.06 -9.71
C GLY A 190 -5.00 11.01 -8.69
N LYS A 191 -6.29 10.84 -8.37
CA LYS A 191 -7.06 11.66 -7.44
C LYS A 191 -7.12 11.00 -6.06
N THR A 192 -7.31 11.83 -5.04
CA THR A 192 -7.55 11.43 -3.65
C THR A 192 -8.99 11.75 -3.28
N GLY A 193 -9.57 10.99 -2.34
CA GLY A 193 -10.95 11.19 -1.88
C GLY A 193 -12.04 10.82 -2.89
N GLY A 194 -11.70 10.10 -3.95
CA GLY A 194 -12.64 9.68 -5.00
C GLY A 194 -13.69 8.69 -4.50
N TRP A 195 -13.42 8.00 -3.39
CA TRP A 195 -14.38 7.09 -2.75
C TRP A 195 -15.73 7.75 -2.43
N ARG A 196 -15.78 9.07 -2.21
CA ARG A 196 -17.02 9.81 -1.93
C ARG A 196 -18.02 9.76 -3.08
N GLU A 197 -17.57 9.55 -4.31
CA GLU A 197 -18.42 9.40 -5.49
C GLU A 197 -19.07 8.01 -5.57
N PHE A 198 -18.50 7.00 -4.88
CA PHE A 198 -18.90 5.59 -5.00
C PHE A 198 -19.54 5.02 -3.72
N PHE A 199 -19.24 5.60 -2.56
CA PHE A 199 -19.78 5.14 -1.28
C PHE A 199 -21.19 5.68 -1.07
N THR A 200 -22.15 4.77 -0.93
CA THR A 200 -23.51 5.06 -0.45
C THR A 200 -23.54 5.02 1.08
N ALA A 201 -24.67 5.42 1.68
CA ALA A 201 -24.88 5.27 3.12
C ALA A 201 -24.75 3.80 3.57
N GLU A 202 -25.23 2.86 2.74
CA GLU A 202 -25.08 1.43 2.98
C GLU A 202 -23.61 1.01 2.98
N HIS A 203 -22.80 1.45 2.00
CA HIS A 203 -21.37 1.16 1.96
C HIS A 203 -20.62 1.71 3.17
N LYS A 204 -20.95 2.92 3.62
CA LYS A 204 -20.36 3.49 4.83
C LYS A 204 -20.72 2.66 6.06
N SER A 205 -21.98 2.25 6.21
CA SER A 205 -22.43 1.41 7.33
C SER A 205 -21.68 0.08 7.34
N LEU A 206 -21.65 -0.61 6.19
CA LEU A 206 -20.94 -1.89 6.05
C LEU A 206 -19.43 -1.74 6.31
N PHE A 207 -18.81 -0.68 5.81
CA PHE A 207 -17.40 -0.40 6.06
C PHE A 207 -17.13 -0.20 7.56
N LYS A 208 -17.98 0.55 8.28
CA LYS A 208 -17.83 0.75 9.73
C LYS A 208 -18.02 -0.55 10.50
N GLU A 209 -18.97 -1.38 10.10
CA GLU A 209 -19.21 -2.70 10.69
C GLU A 209 -17.99 -3.63 10.54
N VAL A 210 -17.47 -3.76 9.33
CA VAL A 210 -16.35 -4.67 9.03
C VAL A 210 -15.00 -4.08 9.45
N GLY A 211 -14.77 -2.81 9.11
CA GLY A 211 -13.51 -2.09 9.31
C GLY A 211 -13.31 -1.56 10.72
N GLY A 212 -14.38 -1.37 11.50
CA GLY A 212 -14.31 -0.79 12.84
C GLY A 212 -13.81 0.65 12.80
N ASP A 213 -12.73 0.93 13.54
CA ASP A 213 -12.09 2.24 13.66
C ASP A 213 -10.92 2.44 12.68
N LEU A 214 -10.83 1.61 11.63
CA LEU A 214 -9.68 1.57 10.71
C LEU A 214 -9.28 2.94 10.17
N VAL A 215 -10.23 3.72 9.64
CA VAL A 215 -9.94 5.05 9.06
C VAL A 215 -9.57 6.08 10.13
N VAL A 216 -10.04 5.90 11.37
CA VAL A 216 -9.66 6.74 12.52
C VAL A 216 -8.24 6.44 12.95
N ARG A 217 -7.89 5.15 13.10
CA ARG A 217 -6.53 4.74 13.48
C ARG A 217 -5.49 5.09 12.43
N LEU A 218 -5.87 5.11 11.14
CA LEU A 218 -5.03 5.61 10.05
C LEU A 218 -4.98 7.15 9.97
N GLY A 219 -5.83 7.83 10.76
CA GLY A 219 -5.92 9.27 10.88
C GLY A 219 -6.54 9.98 9.68
N TYR A 220 -7.42 9.31 8.94
CA TYR A 220 -8.25 9.91 7.88
C TYR A 220 -9.52 10.57 8.44
N GLU A 221 -10.01 10.13 9.59
CA GLU A 221 -11.19 10.66 10.26
C GLU A 221 -10.93 10.81 11.77
N ARG A 222 -11.69 11.67 12.44
CA ARG A 222 -11.52 11.92 13.90
C ARG A 222 -12.16 10.80 14.73
N ASP A 223 -13.32 10.35 14.31
CA ASP A 223 -14.17 9.36 14.96
C ASP A 223 -15.00 8.65 13.87
N ASN A 224 -15.92 7.77 14.26
CA ASN A 224 -16.72 6.98 13.31
C ASN A 224 -17.98 7.70 12.79
N ASP A 225 -18.12 9.02 12.98
CA ASP A 225 -19.28 9.80 12.52
C ASP A 225 -19.14 10.36 11.09
N TRP A 226 -18.24 9.80 10.27
CA TRP A 226 -17.97 10.18 8.87
C TRP A 226 -18.91 9.58 7.81
#